data_AF-A0AA88L254-F1
#
_entry.id   AF-A0AA88L254-F1
#
_cell.length_a   1.000
_cell.length_b   1.000
_cell.length_c   1.000
_cell.angle_alpha   90.00
_cell.angle_beta   90.00
_cell.angle_gamma   90.00
#
_symmetry.space_group_name_H-M   'P 1'
#
loop_
_entity.id
_entity.type
_entity.pdbx_description
1 polymer ?
#
loop_
_entity_poly.entity_id
_entity_poly.type
_entity_poly.pdbx_seq_one_letter_code
_entity_poly.pdbx_strand_id
1 'polypeptide(L)'
;MLSLFGSHSKNFKRLPRVVKTAVVVLPSITGSLLFSTPPYPSKCSSWPLFTTLFEGSLWNILIDEISFVDEALIAANKRRETAILQREKEEHCALSIPEPDAISILSQGINQAQRVNIVQKREYRATYEENTVLKELESMMLAKKYLESLSGLAERPIIKALKKTPNLVTVCVQQPEVVAKRFNRLKDEDFEPEEIFKFAKLLTAESDLLEKRLSMITKQFNDFSTMRMTAGILGIDTSLLPRYLMKWKREADIHRIKSRVHWLSEELEVTKQDVMDQMDSKPFLISFGFGVLKGKVLLLKDFGLNPSDICADPWVLGHTELNLTERINILKKSGVQKIKPWQLRCSVKNLRRFIATSSAAYQARSLYPDLREYFKEKLSTDETTIDIMLEKIPQLNQYTSFEKTDELIDFLYEQGFTSNQILSGPKILTFSIENIRERIAHIRRLGYDISDVPKYYFFSDTYHFKRLRERIQAAAMDPSLKIGKSRRSSSYA
;
A
#
# COMPACT_ATOMS: atom_id res chain seq x y z
N MET A 1 36.32 -2.56 -28.87
CA MET A 1 35.15 -1.70 -28.57
C MET A 1 34.55 -1.01 -29.80
N LEU A 2 35.29 -0.72 -30.88
CA LEU A 2 34.71 -0.18 -32.12
C LEU A 2 33.98 -1.19 -33.03
N SER A 3 33.88 -2.48 -32.64
CA SER A 3 33.07 -3.48 -33.36
C SER A 3 31.65 -3.68 -32.79
N LEU A 4 31.28 -3.01 -31.70
CA LEU A 4 29.98 -3.17 -31.02
C LEU A 4 28.90 -2.15 -31.42
N PHE A 5 29.22 -1.18 -32.27
CA PHE A 5 28.25 -0.16 -32.74
C PHE A 5 27.77 -0.37 -34.18
N GLY A 6 28.21 -1.44 -34.85
CA GLY A 6 27.87 -1.76 -36.22
C GLY A 6 26.56 -2.55 -36.37
N SER A 7 25.47 -2.11 -35.76
CA SER A 7 24.09 -2.53 -36.11
C SER A 7 23.10 -1.95 -35.11
N HIS A 8 22.55 -0.76 -35.37
CA HIS A 8 21.21 -0.26 -34.94
C HIS A 8 21.04 1.22 -35.37
N SER A 9 21.09 1.52 -36.69
CA SER A 9 21.03 2.91 -37.20
C SER A 9 19.64 3.45 -37.56
N LYS A 10 18.55 2.83 -37.09
CA LYS A 10 17.18 3.32 -37.40
C LYS A 10 16.57 4.25 -36.36
N ASN A 11 17.09 4.30 -35.13
CA ASN A 11 16.51 5.11 -34.04
C ASN A 11 17.21 6.46 -33.78
N PHE A 12 18.35 6.74 -34.43
CA PHE A 12 19.10 7.98 -34.22
C PHE A 12 18.40 9.24 -34.78
N LYS A 13 17.45 9.08 -35.72
CA LYS A 13 16.72 10.21 -36.33
C LYS A 13 15.75 10.90 -35.38
N ARG A 14 15.30 10.23 -34.30
CA ARG A 14 14.26 10.74 -33.38
C ARG A 14 14.79 11.47 -32.15
N LEU A 15 16.11 11.59 -31.98
CA LEU A 15 16.68 12.31 -30.85
C LEU A 15 16.66 13.84 -31.07
N PRO A 16 16.34 14.63 -30.03
CA PRO A 16 16.47 16.08 -30.04
C PRO A 16 17.89 16.52 -30.41
N ARG A 17 18.04 17.64 -31.13
CA ARG A 17 19.35 18.15 -31.60
C ARG A 17 20.38 18.27 -30.48
N VAL A 18 19.97 18.64 -29.27
CA VAL A 18 20.86 18.81 -28.10
C VAL A 18 21.52 17.49 -27.67
N VAL A 19 20.79 16.37 -27.74
CA VAL A 19 21.32 15.04 -27.40
C VAL A 19 22.30 14.54 -28.46
N LYS A 20 22.12 14.94 -29.73
CA LYS A 20 23.06 14.61 -30.81
C LYS A 20 24.40 15.32 -30.63
N THR A 21 24.40 16.54 -30.08
CA THR A 21 25.63 17.30 -29.82
C THR A 21 26.42 16.70 -28.65
N ALA A 22 25.76 16.30 -27.57
CA ALA A 22 26.41 15.69 -26.41
C ALA A 22 27.10 14.34 -26.74
N VAL A 23 26.49 13.52 -27.61
CA VAL A 23 27.06 12.23 -28.02
C VAL A 23 28.29 12.37 -28.94
N VAL A 24 28.46 13.52 -29.60
CA VAL A 24 29.59 13.78 -30.52
C VAL A 24 30.83 14.35 -29.80
N VAL A 25 30.68 14.93 -28.60
CA VAL A 25 31.77 15.62 -27.89
C VAL A 25 32.59 14.68 -26.97
N LEU A 26 32.13 13.45 -26.73
CA LEU A 26 32.77 12.50 -25.80
C LEU A 26 34.03 11.71 -26.25
N PRO A 27 34.60 11.79 -27.48
CA PRO A 27 35.87 11.10 -27.78
C PRO A 27 37.16 11.91 -27.53
N SER A 28 37.12 13.12 -26.95
CA SER A 28 38.30 14.00 -26.92
C SER A 28 39.13 13.97 -25.62
N ILE A 29 38.72 13.22 -24.60
CA ILE A 29 39.42 13.19 -23.30
C ILE A 29 39.79 11.75 -22.95
N THR A 30 40.75 11.17 -23.68
CA THR A 30 41.60 10.06 -23.21
C THR A 30 42.79 9.93 -24.17
N GLY A 31 43.78 10.81 -24.00
CA GLY A 31 45.05 10.73 -24.70
C GLY A 31 46.19 10.86 -23.71
N SER A 32 47.04 9.82 -23.67
CA SER A 32 48.43 9.84 -23.17
C SER A 32 48.66 9.77 -21.67
N LEU A 33 48.67 8.54 -21.12
CA LEU A 33 49.63 8.15 -20.08
C LEU A 33 50.08 6.70 -20.32
N LEU A 34 51.27 6.56 -20.91
CA LEU A 34 52.04 5.32 -20.96
C LEU A 34 52.64 5.09 -19.57
N PHE A 35 52.25 4.00 -18.90
CA PHE A 35 53.00 3.48 -17.75
C PHE A 35 53.45 2.06 -18.03
N SER A 36 54.77 1.93 -18.10
CA SER A 36 55.53 0.68 -18.02
C SER A 36 55.24 -0.05 -16.72
N THR A 37 54.94 -1.34 -16.79
CA THR A 37 54.79 -2.22 -15.63
C THR A 37 56.16 -2.61 -15.05
N PRO A 38 56.43 -2.42 -13.74
CA PRO A 38 57.48 -3.16 -13.06
C PRO A 38 56.91 -4.41 -12.34
N PRO A 39 57.75 -5.40 -12.05
CA PRO A 39 57.32 -6.70 -11.53
C PRO A 39 57.00 -6.63 -10.02
N TYR A 40 56.05 -7.47 -9.60
CA TYR A 40 55.67 -7.68 -8.21
C TYR A 40 56.86 -7.99 -7.30
N PRO A 41 56.79 -7.54 -6.04
CA PRO A 41 56.87 -8.53 -4.97
C PRO A 41 55.81 -8.37 -3.87
N SER A 42 55.68 -9.47 -3.15
CA SER A 42 54.72 -9.82 -2.10
C SER A 42 54.80 -8.98 -0.81
N LYS A 43 53.62 -8.86 -0.16
CA LYS A 43 53.37 -8.52 1.25
C LYS A 43 53.85 -7.14 1.74
N CYS A 44 52.92 -6.18 1.83
CA CYS A 44 52.71 -5.41 3.06
C CYS A 44 51.40 -4.58 3.01
N SER A 45 50.81 -4.43 4.19
CA SER A 45 49.61 -3.67 4.55
C SER A 45 49.80 -2.15 4.46
N SER A 46 48.68 -1.43 4.24
CA SER A 46 48.42 0.03 4.38
C SER A 46 48.48 0.89 3.10
N TRP A 47 47.30 1.14 2.51
CA TRP A 47 47.02 2.26 1.60
C TRP A 47 45.60 2.81 1.89
N PRO A 48 45.48 4.01 2.48
CA PRO A 48 44.31 4.84 2.20
C PRO A 48 44.74 6.30 2.02
N LEU A 49 44.92 6.76 0.78
CA LEU A 49 44.98 8.22 0.49
C LEU A 49 44.85 8.61 -0.99
N PHE A 50 44.61 7.66 -1.91
CA PHE A 50 44.49 7.97 -3.35
C PHE A 50 43.07 7.93 -3.93
N THR A 51 42.05 7.54 -3.14
CA THR A 51 40.65 7.44 -3.61
C THR A 51 39.80 8.67 -3.32
N THR A 52 40.21 9.58 -2.43
CA THR A 52 39.38 10.73 -1.99
C THR A 52 39.48 12.00 -2.85
N LEU A 53 40.41 12.07 -3.80
CA LEU A 53 40.58 13.28 -4.64
C LEU A 53 39.91 13.18 -6.02
N PHE A 54 39.46 12.01 -6.46
CA PHE A 54 38.85 11.84 -7.79
C PHE A 54 37.31 11.74 -7.77
N GLU A 55 36.69 11.48 -6.61
CA GLU A 55 35.23 11.35 -6.52
C GLU A 55 34.50 12.70 -6.35
N GLY A 56 35.14 13.76 -5.85
CA GLY A 56 34.46 15.05 -5.66
C GLY A 56 34.19 15.84 -6.95
N SER A 57 35.11 15.78 -7.91
CA SER A 57 35.09 16.69 -9.08
C SER A 57 34.14 16.24 -10.19
N LEU A 58 34.00 14.93 -10.40
CA LEU A 58 33.10 14.37 -11.41
C LEU A 58 31.62 14.46 -11.00
N TRP A 59 31.33 14.41 -9.70
CA TRP A 59 29.95 14.52 -9.19
C TRP A 59 29.36 15.94 -9.34
N ASN A 60 30.17 16.99 -9.17
CA ASN A 60 29.70 18.36 -9.37
C ASN A 60 29.42 18.69 -10.84
N ILE A 61 30.24 18.16 -11.76
CA ILE A 61 30.01 18.31 -13.21
C ILE A 61 28.71 17.62 -13.64
N LEU A 62 28.40 16.46 -13.06
CA LEU A 62 27.17 15.72 -13.37
C LEU A 62 25.90 16.43 -12.87
N ILE A 63 25.98 17.10 -11.70
CA ILE A 63 24.85 17.84 -11.12
C ILE A 63 24.54 19.11 -11.93
N ASP A 64 25.59 19.81 -12.41
CA ASP A 64 25.42 21.01 -13.24
C ASP A 64 24.87 20.68 -14.65
N GLU A 65 25.21 19.51 -15.21
CA GLU A 65 24.62 19.06 -16.48
C GLU A 65 23.14 18.66 -16.34
N ILE A 66 22.74 18.07 -15.21
CA ILE A 66 21.35 17.67 -14.97
C ILE A 66 20.46 18.91 -14.77
N SER A 67 20.93 19.94 -14.06
CA SER A 67 20.16 21.18 -13.86
C SER A 67 19.95 21.95 -15.16
N PHE A 68 20.93 21.94 -16.07
CA PHE A 68 20.82 22.56 -17.40
C PHE A 68 19.77 21.90 -18.30
N VAL A 69 19.59 20.58 -18.19
CA VAL A 69 18.59 19.82 -18.98
C VAL A 69 17.16 20.16 -18.55
N ASP A 70 16.92 20.38 -17.26
CA ASP A 70 15.59 20.73 -16.73
C ASP A 70 15.13 22.13 -17.18
N GLU A 71 16.03 23.12 -17.18
CA GLU A 71 15.69 24.48 -17.66
C GLU A 71 15.35 24.51 -19.16
N ALA A 72 16.10 23.74 -19.98
CA ALA A 72 15.84 23.63 -21.41
C ALA A 72 14.48 22.99 -21.72
N LEU A 73 14.06 22.00 -20.92
CA LEU A 73 12.76 21.34 -21.07
C LEU A 73 11.60 22.27 -20.71
N ILE A 74 11.74 23.05 -19.64
CA ILE A 74 10.75 24.05 -19.21
C ILE A 74 10.58 25.13 -20.29
N ALA A 75 11.68 25.63 -20.86
CA ALA A 75 11.64 26.62 -21.93
C ALA A 75 10.95 26.09 -23.22
N ALA A 76 11.16 24.81 -23.55
CA ALA A 76 10.53 24.18 -24.71
C ALA A 76 9.00 24.03 -24.55
N ASN A 77 8.51 23.68 -23.37
CA ASN A 77 7.08 23.58 -23.10
C ASN A 77 6.37 24.94 -23.18
N LYS A 78 7.01 26.01 -22.66
CA LYS A 78 6.45 27.37 -22.71
C LYS A 78 6.32 27.91 -24.15
N ARG A 79 7.23 27.53 -25.05
CA ARG A 79 7.14 27.86 -26.49
C ARG A 79 6.01 27.10 -27.20
N ARG A 80 5.71 25.87 -26.76
CA ARG A 80 4.62 25.08 -27.33
C ARG A 80 3.25 25.64 -26.96
N GLU A 81 3.06 26.06 -25.71
CA GLU A 81 1.81 26.66 -25.23
C GLU A 81 1.51 27.98 -25.94
N THR A 82 2.52 28.84 -26.11
CA THR A 82 2.37 30.10 -26.84
C THR A 82 2.03 29.90 -28.32
N ALA A 83 2.57 28.86 -28.96
CA ALA A 83 2.24 28.53 -30.35
C ALA A 83 0.80 28.01 -30.52
N ILE A 84 0.25 27.29 -29.53
CA ILE A 84 -1.14 26.84 -29.54
C ILE A 84 -2.08 28.04 -29.43
N LEU A 85 -1.80 28.96 -28.49
CA LEU A 85 -2.60 30.17 -28.27
C LEU A 85 -2.62 31.10 -29.49
N GLN A 86 -1.51 31.18 -30.22
CA GLN A 86 -1.41 31.96 -31.45
C GLN A 86 -2.29 31.37 -32.56
N ARG A 87 -2.32 30.03 -32.68
CA ARG A 87 -3.10 29.31 -33.70
C ARG A 87 -4.60 29.45 -33.47
N GLU A 88 -5.04 29.41 -32.21
CA GLU A 88 -6.44 29.64 -31.84
C GLU A 88 -6.91 31.07 -32.17
N LYS A 89 -6.02 32.06 -32.06
CA LYS A 89 -6.31 33.45 -32.48
C LYS A 89 -6.43 33.60 -33.99
N GLU A 90 -5.60 32.89 -34.75
CA GLU A 90 -5.61 32.95 -36.22
C GLU A 90 -6.85 32.24 -36.80
N GLU A 91 -7.29 31.13 -36.21
CA GLU A 91 -8.52 30.43 -36.61
C GLU A 91 -9.78 31.28 -36.36
N HIS A 92 -9.78 32.14 -35.34
CA HIS A 92 -10.89 33.06 -35.06
C HIS A 92 -10.99 34.25 -36.03
N CYS A 93 -9.94 34.58 -36.78
CA CYS A 93 -9.93 35.73 -37.70
C CYS A 93 -10.33 35.40 -39.15
N ALA A 94 -10.50 34.13 -39.53
CA ALA A 94 -10.54 33.72 -40.93
C ALA A 94 -11.93 33.33 -41.50
N LEU A 95 -13.05 33.78 -40.91
CA LEU A 95 -14.39 33.46 -41.44
C LEU A 95 -15.23 34.71 -41.73
N SER A 96 -15.29 35.08 -43.00
CA SER A 96 -16.31 35.96 -43.56
C SER A 96 -17.63 35.20 -43.71
N ILE A 97 -18.71 35.77 -43.17
CA ILE A 97 -20.01 35.13 -42.96
C ILE A 97 -21.00 35.53 -44.08
N PRO A 98 -21.70 34.59 -44.74
CA PRO A 98 -22.93 34.87 -45.49
C PRO A 98 -24.16 34.95 -44.54
N GLU A 99 -25.28 35.48 -45.03
CA GLU A 99 -26.42 36.03 -44.26
C GLU A 99 -26.85 35.30 -42.94
N PRO A 100 -27.26 36.05 -41.89
CA PRO A 100 -27.41 35.55 -40.52
C PRO A 100 -28.50 34.48 -40.31
N ASP A 101 -29.57 34.53 -41.11
CA ASP A 101 -30.79 33.77 -40.80
C ASP A 101 -30.73 32.31 -41.29
N ALA A 102 -30.06 32.03 -42.42
CA ALA A 102 -29.89 30.67 -42.93
C ALA A 102 -28.86 29.87 -42.11
N ILE A 103 -27.80 30.52 -41.63
CA ILE A 103 -26.77 29.88 -40.80
C ILE A 103 -27.31 29.57 -39.40
N SER A 104 -28.15 30.44 -38.83
CA SER A 104 -28.78 30.18 -37.53
C SER A 104 -29.63 28.91 -37.55
N ILE A 105 -30.48 28.75 -38.57
CA ILE A 105 -31.37 27.58 -38.71
C ILE A 105 -30.58 26.30 -38.99
N LEU A 106 -29.59 26.35 -39.90
CA LEU A 106 -28.73 25.20 -40.20
C LEU A 106 -27.84 24.82 -39.01
N SER A 107 -27.29 25.78 -38.28
CA SER A 107 -26.48 25.52 -37.09
C SER A 107 -27.32 24.93 -35.96
N GLN A 108 -28.57 25.38 -35.78
CA GLN A 108 -29.49 24.78 -34.80
C GLN A 108 -29.86 23.35 -35.18
N GLY A 109 -30.15 23.07 -36.45
CA GLY A 109 -30.42 21.72 -36.94
C GLY A 109 -29.22 20.77 -36.78
N ILE A 110 -28.01 21.22 -37.12
CA ILE A 110 -26.78 20.45 -36.96
C ILE A 110 -26.48 20.20 -35.47
N ASN A 111 -26.61 21.22 -34.62
CA ASN A 111 -26.41 21.09 -33.17
C ASN A 111 -27.44 20.15 -32.52
N GLN A 112 -28.70 20.18 -32.98
CA GLN A 112 -29.75 19.28 -32.49
C GLN A 112 -29.50 17.84 -32.95
N ALA A 113 -29.15 17.62 -34.21
CA ALA A 113 -28.78 16.29 -34.73
C ALA A 113 -27.53 15.72 -34.04
N GLN A 114 -26.52 16.55 -33.78
CA GLN A 114 -25.32 16.16 -33.02
C GLN A 114 -25.66 15.82 -31.56
N ARG A 115 -26.54 16.58 -30.90
CA ARG A 115 -27.00 16.28 -29.54
C ARG A 115 -27.77 14.96 -29.49
N VAL A 116 -28.68 14.70 -30.42
CA VAL A 116 -29.42 13.42 -30.51
C VAL A 116 -28.44 12.25 -30.75
N ASN A 117 -27.46 12.42 -31.64
CA ASN A 117 -26.44 11.39 -31.90
C ASN A 117 -25.57 11.10 -30.66
N ILE A 118 -25.20 12.14 -29.88
CA ILE A 118 -24.44 12.00 -28.63
C ILE A 118 -25.27 11.28 -27.56
N VAL A 119 -26.55 11.62 -27.40
CA VAL A 119 -27.45 10.97 -26.43
C VAL A 119 -27.65 9.50 -26.78
N GLN A 120 -27.98 9.18 -28.03
CA GLN A 120 -28.14 7.79 -28.48
C GLN A 120 -26.85 6.96 -28.32
N LYS A 121 -25.67 7.56 -28.61
CA LYS A 121 -24.38 6.89 -28.37
C LYS A 121 -24.12 6.65 -26.89
N ARG A 122 -24.56 7.54 -26.00
CA ARG A 122 -24.43 7.36 -24.54
C ARG A 122 -25.36 6.26 -24.04
N GLU A 123 -26.62 6.23 -24.49
CA GLU A 123 -27.58 5.18 -24.14
C GLU A 123 -27.15 3.80 -24.65
N TYR A 124 -26.65 3.72 -25.89
CA TYR A 124 -26.09 2.49 -26.44
C TYR A 124 -24.85 2.01 -25.66
N ARG A 125 -23.94 2.92 -25.28
CA ARG A 125 -22.79 2.55 -24.44
C ARG A 125 -23.21 2.08 -23.06
N ALA A 126 -24.16 2.77 -22.42
CA ALA A 126 -24.66 2.40 -21.10
C ALA A 126 -25.31 0.99 -21.12
N THR A 127 -26.16 0.72 -22.11
CA THR A 127 -26.79 -0.61 -22.26
C THR A 127 -25.78 -1.71 -22.63
N TYR A 128 -24.76 -1.41 -23.45
CA TYR A 128 -23.70 -2.35 -23.77
C TYR A 128 -22.81 -2.66 -22.55
N GLU A 129 -22.44 -1.63 -21.79
CA GLU A 129 -21.67 -1.76 -20.54
C GLU A 129 -22.45 -2.55 -19.50
N GLU A 130 -23.74 -2.26 -19.32
CA GLU A 130 -24.63 -3.00 -18.41
C GLU A 130 -24.73 -4.49 -18.78
N ASN A 131 -24.96 -4.79 -20.06
CA ASN A 131 -25.03 -6.18 -20.53
C ASN A 131 -23.69 -6.92 -20.39
N THR A 132 -22.56 -6.21 -20.54
CA THR A 132 -21.22 -6.80 -20.37
C THR A 132 -20.96 -7.12 -18.90
N VAL A 133 -21.28 -6.18 -17.99
CA VAL A 133 -21.15 -6.36 -16.55
C VAL A 133 -22.05 -7.49 -16.05
N LEU A 134 -23.27 -7.60 -16.54
CA LEU A 134 -24.19 -8.70 -16.18
C LEU A 134 -23.63 -10.06 -16.60
N LYS A 135 -23.11 -10.20 -17.83
CA LYS A 135 -22.49 -11.46 -18.29
C LYS A 135 -21.24 -11.84 -17.50
N GLU A 136 -20.41 -10.86 -17.14
CA GLU A 136 -19.24 -11.09 -16.29
C GLU A 136 -19.66 -11.53 -14.88
N LEU A 137 -20.70 -10.91 -14.31
CA LEU A 137 -21.25 -11.27 -13.01
C LEU A 137 -21.84 -12.68 -13.01
N GLU A 138 -22.63 -13.04 -14.02
CA GLU A 138 -23.19 -14.38 -14.21
C GLU A 138 -22.06 -15.43 -14.32
N SER A 139 -21.04 -15.16 -15.13
CA SER A 139 -19.87 -16.04 -15.27
C SER A 139 -19.13 -16.21 -13.94
N MET A 140 -18.95 -15.13 -13.19
CA MET A 140 -18.31 -15.17 -11.86
C MET A 140 -19.16 -15.96 -10.87
N MET A 141 -20.49 -15.83 -10.88
CA MET A 141 -21.39 -16.59 -10.01
C MET A 141 -21.39 -18.08 -10.33
N LEU A 142 -21.38 -18.45 -11.62
CA LEU A 142 -21.27 -19.83 -12.06
C LEU A 142 -19.93 -20.45 -11.64
N ALA A 143 -18.82 -19.75 -11.88
CA ALA A 143 -17.49 -20.19 -11.46
C ALA A 143 -17.40 -20.34 -9.94
N LYS A 144 -17.94 -19.39 -9.17
CA LYS A 144 -18.01 -19.46 -7.70
C LYS A 144 -18.75 -20.72 -7.25
N LYS A 145 -19.99 -20.93 -7.70
CA LYS A 145 -20.82 -22.07 -7.29
C LYS A 145 -20.15 -23.41 -7.61
N TYR A 146 -19.50 -23.49 -8.78
CA TYR A 146 -18.74 -24.67 -9.18
C TYR A 146 -17.56 -24.94 -8.24
N LEU A 147 -16.76 -23.91 -7.93
CA LEU A 147 -15.61 -24.04 -7.03
C LEU A 147 -16.03 -24.33 -5.58
N GLU A 148 -17.19 -23.84 -5.13
CA GLU A 148 -17.78 -24.18 -3.82
C GLU A 148 -18.12 -25.67 -3.77
N SER A 149 -18.78 -26.19 -4.81
CA SER A 149 -19.09 -27.63 -4.87
C SER A 149 -17.85 -28.51 -4.96
N LEU A 150 -16.79 -28.04 -5.62
CA LEU A 150 -15.56 -28.80 -5.81
C LEU A 150 -14.69 -28.84 -4.55
N SER A 151 -14.64 -27.74 -3.81
CA SER A 151 -13.71 -27.57 -2.69
C SER A 151 -14.34 -27.75 -1.30
N GLY A 152 -15.67 -27.58 -1.18
CA GLY A 152 -16.37 -27.55 0.09
C GLY A 152 -16.06 -26.32 0.97
N LEU A 153 -15.39 -25.31 0.42
CA LEU A 153 -15.01 -24.10 1.16
C LEU A 153 -16.13 -23.05 1.20
N ALA A 154 -16.01 -22.15 2.17
CA ALA A 154 -16.82 -20.94 2.21
C ALA A 154 -16.57 -20.03 1.00
N GLU A 155 -17.54 -19.17 0.71
CA GLU A 155 -17.52 -18.20 -0.40
C GLU A 155 -16.29 -17.28 -0.42
N ARG A 156 -15.79 -16.87 0.75
CA ARG A 156 -14.82 -15.77 0.87
C ARG A 156 -13.45 -16.07 0.23
N PRO A 157 -12.77 -17.21 0.50
CA PRO A 157 -11.54 -17.60 -0.20
C PRO A 157 -11.71 -17.69 -1.72
N ILE A 158 -12.82 -18.24 -2.18
CA ILE A 158 -13.11 -18.45 -3.61
C ILE A 158 -13.28 -17.12 -4.33
N ILE A 159 -14.07 -16.19 -3.77
CA ILE A 159 -14.23 -14.85 -4.35
C ILE A 159 -12.89 -14.12 -4.42
N LYS A 160 -12.06 -14.24 -3.39
CA LYS A 160 -10.72 -13.63 -3.39
C LYS A 160 -9.85 -14.20 -4.51
N ALA A 161 -9.90 -15.51 -4.75
CA ALA A 161 -9.18 -16.18 -5.83
C ALA A 161 -9.66 -15.75 -7.22
N LEU A 162 -10.97 -15.72 -7.45
CA LEU A 162 -11.58 -15.30 -8.72
C LEU A 162 -11.24 -13.84 -9.05
N LYS A 163 -11.27 -12.94 -8.06
CA LYS A 163 -10.85 -11.55 -8.23
C LYS A 163 -9.36 -11.41 -8.54
N LYS A 164 -8.49 -12.23 -7.92
CA LYS A 164 -7.03 -12.21 -8.15
C LYS A 164 -6.66 -12.81 -9.52
N THR A 165 -7.46 -13.76 -10.02
CA THR A 165 -7.16 -14.52 -11.26
C THR A 165 -8.40 -14.57 -12.16
N PRO A 166 -8.72 -13.49 -12.91
CA PRO A 166 -9.92 -13.43 -13.75
C PRO A 166 -10.02 -14.57 -14.78
N ASN A 167 -8.89 -15.01 -15.34
CA ASN A 167 -8.85 -16.14 -16.27
C ASN A 167 -9.40 -17.44 -15.67
N LEU A 168 -9.39 -17.58 -14.34
CA LEU A 168 -10.00 -18.74 -13.67
C LEU A 168 -11.52 -18.76 -13.89
N VAL A 169 -12.19 -17.60 -13.94
CA VAL A 169 -13.63 -17.53 -14.26
C VAL A 169 -13.88 -18.14 -15.63
N THR A 170 -13.12 -17.71 -16.64
CA THR A 170 -13.23 -18.20 -18.02
C THR A 170 -12.99 -19.71 -18.10
N VAL A 171 -11.92 -20.21 -17.48
CA VAL A 171 -11.59 -21.65 -17.52
C VAL A 171 -12.62 -22.48 -16.75
N CYS A 172 -13.12 -22.01 -15.60
CA CYS A 172 -14.18 -22.71 -14.85
C CYS A 172 -15.49 -22.82 -15.66
N VAL A 173 -15.86 -21.78 -16.40
CA VAL A 173 -17.10 -21.77 -17.20
C VAL A 173 -16.94 -22.61 -18.47
N GLN A 174 -15.79 -22.53 -19.14
CA GLN A 174 -15.57 -23.19 -20.43
C GLN A 174 -15.11 -24.65 -20.32
N GLN A 175 -14.34 -24.99 -19.27
CA GLN A 175 -13.67 -26.29 -19.11
C GLN A 175 -13.67 -26.75 -17.64
N PRO A 176 -14.85 -26.90 -16.99
CA PRO A 176 -14.93 -27.25 -15.56
C PRO A 176 -14.19 -28.56 -15.23
N GLU A 177 -14.30 -29.59 -16.07
CA GLU A 177 -13.62 -30.88 -15.90
C GLU A 177 -12.09 -30.75 -15.85
N VAL A 178 -11.52 -29.82 -16.61
CA VAL A 178 -10.08 -29.54 -16.58
C VAL A 178 -9.69 -28.90 -15.24
N VAL A 179 -10.52 -28.00 -14.72
CA VAL A 179 -10.30 -27.40 -13.38
C VAL A 179 -10.41 -28.45 -12.29
N ALA A 180 -11.43 -29.32 -12.30
CA ALA A 180 -11.55 -30.42 -11.34
C ALA A 180 -10.33 -31.35 -11.36
N LYS A 181 -9.88 -31.75 -12.56
CA LYS A 181 -8.70 -32.60 -12.71
C LYS A 181 -7.45 -31.94 -12.11
N ARG A 182 -7.24 -30.64 -12.38
CA ARG A 182 -6.10 -29.88 -11.83
C ARG A 182 -6.21 -29.69 -10.33
N PHE A 183 -7.41 -29.43 -9.82
CA PHE A 183 -7.68 -29.30 -8.39
C PHE A 183 -7.37 -30.59 -7.64
N ASN A 184 -7.86 -31.73 -8.12
CA ASN A 184 -7.59 -33.04 -7.52
C ASN A 184 -6.10 -33.38 -7.58
N ARG A 185 -5.43 -33.10 -8.70
CA ARG A 185 -3.98 -33.27 -8.78
C ARG A 185 -3.22 -32.46 -7.73
N LEU A 186 -3.61 -31.19 -7.51
CA LEU A 186 -2.99 -30.38 -6.46
C LEU A 186 -3.28 -30.95 -5.06
N LYS A 187 -4.46 -31.54 -4.83
CA LYS A 187 -4.73 -32.26 -3.58
C LYS A 187 -3.83 -33.49 -3.41
N ASP A 188 -3.57 -34.23 -4.49
CA ASP A 188 -2.66 -35.38 -4.49
C ASP A 188 -1.20 -34.97 -4.17
N GLU A 189 -0.86 -33.69 -4.37
CA GLU A 189 0.42 -33.05 -4.00
C GLU A 189 0.38 -32.39 -2.61
N ASP A 190 -0.52 -32.85 -1.74
CA ASP A 190 -0.70 -32.39 -0.35
C ASP A 190 -1.03 -30.89 -0.20
N PHE A 191 -1.73 -30.29 -1.17
CA PHE A 191 -2.30 -28.96 -0.99
C PHE A 191 -3.67 -29.05 -0.30
N GLU A 192 -3.85 -28.22 0.72
CA GLU A 192 -5.18 -28.00 1.28
C GLU A 192 -6.05 -27.18 0.31
N PRO A 193 -7.38 -27.40 0.26
CA PRO A 193 -8.27 -26.65 -0.62
C PRO A 193 -8.10 -25.12 -0.53
N GLU A 194 -7.90 -24.58 0.67
CA GLU A 194 -7.68 -23.14 0.87
C GLU A 194 -6.36 -22.65 0.26
N GLU A 195 -5.31 -23.48 0.34
CA GLU A 195 -3.99 -23.18 -0.24
C GLU A 195 -4.06 -23.20 -1.77
N ILE A 196 -4.81 -24.13 -2.38
CA ILE A 196 -5.01 -24.16 -3.84
C ILE A 196 -5.55 -22.83 -4.34
N PHE A 197 -6.53 -22.23 -3.64
CA PHE A 197 -7.10 -20.93 -4.01
C PHE A 197 -6.15 -19.75 -3.76
N LYS A 198 -5.20 -19.85 -2.82
CA LYS A 198 -4.11 -18.87 -2.68
C LYS A 198 -3.25 -18.82 -3.95
N PHE A 199 -3.07 -19.98 -4.59
CA PHE A 199 -2.33 -20.19 -5.84
C PHE A 199 -3.23 -20.47 -7.05
N ALA A 200 -4.37 -19.79 -7.14
CA ALA A 200 -5.38 -19.97 -8.20
C ALA A 200 -4.84 -19.97 -9.65
N LYS A 201 -3.69 -19.35 -9.90
CA LYS A 201 -2.99 -19.39 -11.20
C LYS A 201 -2.62 -20.82 -11.62
N LEU A 202 -2.32 -21.70 -10.67
CA LEU A 202 -1.99 -23.11 -10.95
C LEU A 202 -3.19 -23.87 -11.53
N LEU A 203 -4.42 -23.51 -11.14
CA LEU A 203 -5.64 -24.08 -11.73
C LEU A 203 -5.84 -23.68 -13.20
N THR A 204 -5.29 -22.54 -13.61
CA THR A 204 -5.37 -22.06 -15.00
C THR A 204 -4.25 -22.59 -15.90
N ALA A 205 -3.15 -23.08 -15.32
CA ALA A 205 -1.98 -23.53 -16.07
C ALA A 205 -2.17 -24.96 -16.62
N GLU A 206 -1.63 -25.23 -17.81
CA GLU A 206 -1.62 -26.57 -18.39
C GLU A 206 -0.79 -27.55 -17.55
N SER A 207 -1.30 -28.76 -17.37
CA SER A 207 -0.70 -29.80 -16.54
C SER A 207 0.74 -30.14 -16.95
N ASP A 208 1.01 -30.23 -18.26
CA ASP A 208 2.33 -30.54 -18.79
C ASP A 208 3.31 -29.38 -18.60
N LEU A 209 2.78 -28.16 -18.59
CA LEU A 209 3.57 -26.95 -18.37
C LEU A 209 4.02 -26.83 -16.92
N LEU A 210 3.17 -27.19 -15.96
CA LEU A 210 3.52 -27.22 -14.54
C LEU A 210 4.64 -28.23 -14.27
N GLU A 211 4.55 -29.43 -14.83
CA GLU A 211 5.60 -30.46 -14.68
C GLU A 211 6.92 -30.05 -15.34
N LYS A 212 6.82 -29.42 -16.52
CA LYS A 212 7.99 -28.85 -17.18
C LYS A 212 8.65 -27.77 -16.31
N ARG A 213 7.87 -26.90 -15.67
CA ARG A 213 8.40 -25.85 -14.77
C ARG A 213 9.00 -26.46 -13.50
N LEU A 214 8.33 -27.44 -12.90
CA LEU A 214 8.82 -28.15 -11.71
C LEU A 214 10.15 -28.83 -12.00
N SER A 215 10.23 -29.61 -13.09
CA SER A 215 11.49 -30.27 -13.49
C SER A 215 12.63 -29.28 -13.75
N MET A 216 12.35 -28.10 -14.31
CA MET A 216 13.35 -27.04 -14.46
C MET A 216 13.84 -26.50 -13.11
N ILE A 217 12.94 -26.32 -12.14
CA ILE A 217 13.27 -25.85 -10.79
C ILE A 217 14.08 -26.93 -10.06
N THR A 218 13.60 -28.17 -10.03
CA THR A 218 14.26 -29.31 -9.36
C THR A 218 15.65 -29.56 -9.92
N LYS A 219 15.84 -29.48 -11.24
CA LYS A 219 17.16 -29.62 -11.87
C LYS A 219 18.17 -28.57 -11.38
N GLN A 220 17.70 -27.38 -11.02
CA GLN A 220 18.54 -26.28 -10.58
C GLN A 220 18.70 -26.22 -9.05
N PHE A 221 17.69 -26.69 -8.32
CA PHE A 221 17.62 -26.69 -6.87
C PHE A 221 16.93 -27.98 -6.41
N ASN A 222 17.72 -29.04 -6.16
CA ASN A 222 17.21 -30.38 -5.89
C ASN A 222 16.25 -30.46 -4.69
N ASP A 223 16.37 -29.56 -3.71
CA ASP A 223 15.52 -29.55 -2.53
C ASP A 223 14.20 -28.76 -2.71
N PHE A 224 13.98 -28.23 -3.92
CA PHE A 224 12.69 -27.69 -4.36
C PHE A 224 11.97 -28.70 -5.26
N SER A 225 11.79 -29.92 -4.72
CA SER A 225 11.28 -31.07 -5.46
C SER A 225 9.75 -31.15 -5.51
N THR A 226 9.04 -30.53 -4.57
CA THR A 226 7.58 -30.63 -4.48
C THR A 226 6.88 -29.44 -5.12
N MET A 227 5.68 -29.69 -5.67
CA MET A 227 4.86 -28.65 -6.26
C MET A 227 4.44 -27.59 -5.21
N ARG A 228 4.18 -28.03 -3.97
CA ARG A 228 3.84 -27.16 -2.83
C ARG A 228 4.93 -26.16 -2.47
N MET A 229 6.17 -26.62 -2.33
CA MET A 229 7.33 -25.76 -2.04
C MET A 229 7.58 -24.72 -3.14
N THR A 230 7.25 -25.07 -4.38
CA THR A 230 7.55 -24.23 -5.55
C THR A 230 6.34 -23.47 -6.07
N ALA A 231 5.17 -23.60 -5.43
CA ALA A 231 3.90 -23.04 -5.88
C ALA A 231 4.00 -21.54 -6.26
N GLY A 232 4.73 -20.77 -5.44
CA GLY A 232 4.87 -19.33 -5.66
C GLY A 232 5.70 -18.91 -6.88
N ILE A 233 6.52 -19.81 -7.42
CA ILE A 233 7.31 -19.56 -8.64
C ILE A 233 6.85 -20.38 -9.84
N LEU A 234 6.07 -21.44 -9.62
CA LEU A 234 5.44 -22.22 -10.70
C LEU A 234 4.45 -21.39 -11.53
N GLY A 235 3.90 -20.32 -10.95
CA GLY A 235 3.06 -19.35 -11.66
C GLY A 235 3.82 -18.41 -12.61
N ILE A 236 5.16 -18.42 -12.61
CA ILE A 236 5.99 -17.58 -13.51
C ILE A 236 5.88 -18.11 -14.94
N ASP A 237 5.84 -17.20 -15.92
CA ASP A 237 5.85 -17.54 -17.33
C ASP A 237 7.03 -18.44 -17.74
N THR A 238 6.78 -19.42 -18.59
CA THR A 238 7.76 -20.45 -18.99
C THR A 238 8.96 -19.85 -19.73
N SER A 239 8.79 -18.71 -20.40
CA SER A 239 9.90 -18.01 -21.09
C SER A 239 10.79 -17.23 -20.11
N LEU A 240 10.24 -16.82 -18.95
CA LEU A 240 10.95 -16.02 -17.95
C LEU A 240 11.60 -16.88 -16.86
N LEU A 241 10.95 -17.97 -16.46
CA LEU A 241 11.44 -18.86 -15.41
C LEU A 241 12.91 -19.29 -15.60
N PRO A 242 13.37 -19.79 -16.77
CA PRO A 242 14.78 -20.17 -16.93
C PRO A 242 15.75 -18.99 -16.80
N ARG A 243 15.33 -17.77 -17.16
CA ARG A 243 16.16 -16.56 -16.97
C ARG A 243 16.35 -16.26 -15.48
N TYR A 244 15.29 -16.37 -14.69
CA TYR A 244 15.37 -16.19 -13.24
C TYR A 244 16.19 -17.30 -12.58
N LEU A 245 15.96 -18.57 -12.93
CA LEU A 245 16.73 -19.70 -12.37
C LEU A 245 18.22 -19.59 -12.68
N MET A 246 18.59 -19.23 -13.92
CA MET A 246 20.00 -19.01 -14.28
C MET A 246 20.60 -17.83 -13.51
N LYS A 247 19.86 -16.72 -13.37
CA LYS A 247 20.28 -15.57 -12.57
C LYS A 247 20.52 -15.99 -11.11
N TRP A 248 19.58 -16.70 -10.50
CA TRP A 248 19.67 -17.13 -9.10
C TRP A 248 20.81 -18.11 -8.87
N LYS A 249 21.08 -19.02 -9.82
CA LYS A 249 22.26 -19.88 -9.75
C LYS A 249 23.54 -19.06 -9.73
N ARG A 250 23.68 -18.11 -10.67
CA ARG A 250 24.86 -17.22 -10.72
C ARG A 250 25.02 -16.43 -9.43
N GLU A 251 23.94 -15.91 -8.87
CA GLU A 251 23.96 -15.21 -7.58
C GLU A 251 24.37 -16.14 -6.43
N ALA A 252 23.88 -17.38 -6.42
CA ALA A 252 24.27 -18.39 -5.46
C ALA A 252 25.78 -18.65 -5.49
N ASP A 253 26.35 -18.80 -6.70
CA ASP A 253 27.78 -18.99 -6.92
C ASP A 253 28.59 -17.76 -6.48
N ILE A 254 28.20 -16.54 -6.92
CA ILE A 254 28.90 -15.29 -6.60
C ILE A 254 28.93 -15.03 -5.10
N HIS A 255 27.80 -15.24 -4.42
CA HIS A 255 27.65 -14.93 -3.00
C HIS A 255 27.94 -16.14 -2.09
N ARG A 256 28.32 -17.29 -2.66
CA ARG A 256 28.60 -18.55 -1.95
C ARG A 256 27.47 -18.97 -1.00
N ILE A 257 26.23 -18.89 -1.51
CA ILE A 257 25.03 -19.33 -0.78
C ILE A 257 24.37 -20.49 -1.53
N LYS A 258 23.55 -21.29 -0.84
CA LYS A 258 22.83 -22.40 -1.50
C LYS A 258 21.78 -21.89 -2.50
N SER A 259 20.94 -20.96 -2.07
CA SER A 259 20.05 -20.19 -2.93
C SER A 259 19.56 -18.95 -2.20
N ARG A 260 18.99 -17.98 -2.92
CA ARG A 260 18.39 -16.79 -2.27
C ARG A 260 17.27 -17.14 -1.30
N VAL A 261 16.52 -18.20 -1.57
CA VAL A 261 15.41 -18.65 -0.70
C VAL A 261 15.96 -19.21 0.61
N HIS A 262 17.05 -20.00 0.55
CA HIS A 262 17.74 -20.47 1.75
C HIS A 262 18.26 -19.30 2.58
N TRP A 263 18.99 -18.40 1.92
CA TRP A 263 19.57 -17.25 2.61
C TRP A 263 18.50 -16.36 3.24
N LEU A 264 17.40 -16.05 2.54
CA LEU A 264 16.29 -15.30 3.12
C LEU A 264 15.61 -16.03 4.28
N SER A 265 15.42 -17.34 4.17
CA SER A 265 14.82 -18.16 5.23
C SER A 265 15.66 -18.13 6.51
N GLU A 266 16.98 -18.28 6.36
CA GLU A 266 17.94 -18.21 7.46
C GLU A 266 18.01 -16.80 8.06
N GLU A 267 18.17 -15.76 7.23
CA GLU A 267 18.35 -14.39 7.72
C GLU A 267 17.08 -13.78 8.30
N LEU A 268 15.91 -14.17 7.77
CA LEU A 268 14.61 -13.67 8.23
C LEU A 268 14.00 -14.57 9.31
N GLU A 269 14.65 -15.67 9.69
CA GLU A 269 14.18 -16.61 10.72
C GLU A 269 12.76 -17.14 10.43
N VAL A 270 12.50 -17.48 9.17
CA VAL A 270 11.21 -17.98 8.68
C VAL A 270 11.40 -19.25 7.85
N THR A 271 10.32 -19.96 7.54
CA THR A 271 10.43 -21.16 6.70
C THR A 271 10.70 -20.81 5.23
N LYS A 272 11.30 -21.75 4.49
CA LYS A 272 11.46 -21.61 3.04
C LYS A 272 10.12 -21.43 2.32
N GLN A 273 9.06 -22.06 2.85
CA GLN A 273 7.70 -21.90 2.34
C GLN A 273 7.21 -20.46 2.51
N ASP A 274 7.43 -19.84 3.67
CA ASP A 274 7.05 -18.43 3.89
C ASP A 274 7.73 -17.52 2.86
N VAL A 275 9.02 -17.73 2.60
CA VAL A 275 9.75 -16.97 1.58
C VAL A 275 9.17 -17.17 0.18
N MET A 276 8.83 -18.41 -0.19
CA MET A 276 8.24 -18.72 -1.50
C MET A 276 6.84 -18.09 -1.64
N ASP A 277 6.05 -18.08 -0.57
CA ASP A 277 4.74 -17.42 -0.53
C ASP A 277 4.85 -15.90 -0.69
N GLN A 278 5.89 -15.30 -0.08
CA GLN A 278 6.20 -13.89 -0.30
C GLN A 278 6.61 -13.64 -1.75
N MET A 279 7.37 -14.54 -2.39
CA MET A 279 7.77 -14.39 -3.79
C MET A 279 6.59 -14.43 -4.77
N ASP A 280 5.55 -15.27 -4.55
CA ASP A 280 4.31 -15.25 -5.35
C ASP A 280 3.65 -13.88 -5.33
N SER A 281 3.52 -13.34 -4.12
CA SER A 281 2.74 -12.14 -3.86
C SER A 281 3.53 -10.85 -4.10
N LYS A 282 4.87 -10.93 -4.17
CA LYS A 282 5.78 -9.81 -4.40
C LYS A 282 6.83 -10.16 -5.46
N PRO A 283 6.50 -10.03 -6.76
CA PRO A 283 7.38 -10.41 -7.86
C PRO A 283 8.75 -9.71 -7.86
N PHE A 284 8.90 -8.55 -7.21
CA PHE A 284 10.19 -7.89 -7.10
C PHE A 284 11.21 -8.70 -6.30
N LEU A 285 10.77 -9.56 -5.37
CA LEU A 285 11.66 -10.49 -4.65
C LEU A 285 12.27 -11.54 -5.59
N ILE A 286 11.64 -11.81 -6.74
CA ILE A 286 12.18 -12.69 -7.77
C ILE A 286 13.16 -11.95 -8.67
N SER A 287 12.80 -10.71 -9.05
CA SER A 287 13.53 -9.95 -10.07
C SER A 287 14.72 -9.14 -9.52
N PHE A 288 14.73 -8.75 -8.25
CA PHE A 288 15.82 -7.96 -7.66
C PHE A 288 17.16 -8.69 -7.69
N GLY A 289 18.25 -7.93 -7.85
CA GLY A 289 19.61 -8.48 -7.70
C GLY A 289 19.86 -8.87 -6.26
N PHE A 290 20.44 -10.04 -6.05
CA PHE A 290 20.64 -10.59 -4.70
C PHE A 290 21.49 -9.67 -3.82
N GLY A 291 22.55 -9.04 -4.34
CA GLY A 291 23.38 -8.11 -3.57
C GLY A 291 22.59 -6.93 -2.98
N VAL A 292 21.69 -6.33 -3.77
CA VAL A 292 20.81 -5.23 -3.33
C VAL A 292 19.80 -5.71 -2.29
N LEU A 293 19.22 -6.89 -2.51
CA LEU A 293 18.30 -7.50 -1.56
C LEU A 293 18.99 -7.79 -0.23
N LYS A 294 20.20 -8.35 -0.28
CA LYS A 294 21.05 -8.66 0.86
C LYS A 294 21.42 -7.41 1.65
N GLY A 295 21.89 -6.35 0.98
CA GLY A 295 22.23 -5.07 1.61
C GLY A 295 21.06 -4.50 2.43
N LYS A 296 19.85 -4.49 1.84
CA LYS A 296 18.65 -4.01 2.54
C LYS A 296 18.22 -4.87 3.72
N VAL A 297 18.25 -6.20 3.60
CA VAL A 297 17.88 -7.09 4.72
C VAL A 297 18.85 -6.91 5.89
N LEU A 298 20.16 -6.87 5.61
CA LEU A 298 21.17 -6.64 6.64
C LEU A 298 21.02 -5.26 7.27
N LEU A 299 20.84 -4.20 6.46
CA LEU A 299 20.58 -2.84 6.95
C LEU A 299 19.41 -2.81 7.96
N LEU A 300 18.28 -3.43 7.62
CA LEU A 300 17.11 -3.46 8.50
C LEU A 300 17.38 -4.24 9.80
N LYS A 301 18.12 -5.35 9.72
CA LYS A 301 18.52 -6.14 10.90
C LYS A 301 19.50 -5.38 11.80
N ASP A 302 20.49 -4.71 11.23
CA ASP A 302 21.47 -3.88 11.95
C ASP A 302 20.77 -2.73 12.71
N PHE A 303 19.65 -2.26 12.18
CA PHE A 303 18.79 -1.29 12.85
C PHE A 303 17.81 -1.87 13.88
N GLY A 304 17.84 -3.18 14.13
CA GLY A 304 17.09 -3.86 15.17
C GLY A 304 15.66 -4.24 14.78
N LEU A 305 15.32 -4.25 13.49
CA LEU A 305 14.00 -4.76 13.06
C LEU A 305 13.94 -6.28 13.23
N ASN A 306 12.79 -6.78 13.68
CA ASN A 306 12.59 -8.21 13.84
C ASN A 306 12.60 -8.91 12.47
N PRO A 307 13.40 -9.97 12.28
CA PRO A 307 13.48 -10.74 11.03
C PRO A 307 12.11 -11.21 10.48
N SER A 308 11.25 -11.72 11.35
CA SER A 308 9.91 -12.20 10.95
C SER A 308 8.98 -11.06 10.52
N ASP A 309 9.09 -9.88 11.12
CA ASP A 309 8.33 -8.69 10.70
C ASP A 309 8.74 -8.27 9.27
N ILE A 310 10.03 -8.34 8.93
CA ILE A 310 10.54 -8.02 7.58
C ILE A 310 9.96 -9.00 6.55
N CYS A 311 9.90 -10.30 6.88
CA CYS A 311 9.27 -11.31 6.01
C CYS A 311 7.75 -11.09 5.86
N ALA A 312 7.07 -10.66 6.94
CA ALA A 312 5.63 -10.39 6.90
C ALA A 312 5.28 -9.17 6.03
N ASP A 313 6.17 -8.18 5.91
CA ASP A 313 6.00 -6.98 5.07
C ASP A 313 7.21 -6.72 4.15
N PRO A 314 7.47 -7.57 3.13
CA PRO A 314 8.65 -7.45 2.28
C PRO A 314 8.65 -6.20 1.42
N TRP A 315 7.53 -5.48 1.30
CA TRP A 315 7.44 -4.23 0.54
C TRP A 315 8.44 -3.19 1.03
N VAL A 316 8.88 -3.27 2.30
CA VAL A 316 9.98 -2.44 2.82
C VAL A 316 11.27 -2.59 1.99
N LEU A 317 11.55 -3.78 1.46
CA LEU A 317 12.72 -4.07 0.64
C LEU A 317 12.63 -3.43 -0.76
N GLY A 318 11.46 -2.92 -1.15
CA GLY A 318 11.25 -2.14 -2.37
C GLY A 318 11.85 -0.73 -2.31
N HIS A 319 12.14 -0.19 -1.12
CA HIS A 319 12.68 1.16 -0.94
C HIS A 319 14.21 1.20 -1.07
N THR A 320 14.77 2.36 -1.39
CA THR A 320 16.23 2.56 -1.48
C THR A 320 16.86 2.55 -0.09
N GLU A 321 18.12 2.13 0.01
CA GLU A 321 18.87 2.10 1.29
C GLU A 321 18.97 3.49 1.92
N LEU A 322 19.13 4.54 1.10
CA LEU A 322 19.11 5.94 1.55
C LEU A 322 17.77 6.28 2.24
N ASN A 323 16.64 5.97 1.60
CA ASN A 323 15.32 6.29 2.16
C ASN A 323 15.05 5.52 3.46
N LEU A 324 15.45 4.24 3.52
CA LEU A 324 15.33 3.42 4.72
C LEU A 324 16.15 4.03 5.86
N THR A 325 17.42 4.37 5.58
CA THR A 325 18.34 4.95 6.56
C THR A 325 17.84 6.29 7.10
N GLU A 326 17.41 7.20 6.23
CA GLU A 326 16.84 8.50 6.63
C GLU A 326 15.63 8.32 7.55
N ARG A 327 14.69 7.44 7.18
CA ARG A 327 13.48 7.21 7.98
C ARG A 327 13.76 6.55 9.31
N ILE A 328 14.69 5.58 9.35
CA ILE A 328 15.11 4.96 10.59
C ILE A 328 15.75 6.00 11.50
N ASN A 329 16.62 6.86 10.97
CA ASN A 329 17.24 7.94 11.73
C ASN A 329 16.21 8.93 12.27
N ILE A 330 15.20 9.30 11.49
CA ILE A 330 14.08 10.14 11.96
C ILE A 330 13.36 9.46 13.13
N LEU A 331 12.98 8.18 12.98
CA LEU A 331 12.27 7.44 14.03
C LEU A 331 13.09 7.31 15.31
N LYS A 332 14.39 7.00 15.21
CA LYS A 332 15.30 6.91 16.36
C LYS A 332 15.47 8.26 17.05
N LYS A 333 15.64 9.36 16.29
CA LYS A 333 15.73 10.72 16.84
C LYS A 333 14.45 11.14 17.57
N SER A 334 13.30 10.61 17.15
CA SER A 334 12.01 10.83 17.81
C SER A 334 11.72 9.91 19.01
N GLY A 335 12.70 9.10 19.45
CA GLY A 335 12.54 8.22 20.61
C GLY A 335 11.68 6.98 20.35
N VAL A 336 11.40 6.64 19.09
CA VAL A 336 10.63 5.42 18.76
C VAL A 336 11.50 4.20 19.00
N GLN A 337 11.17 3.42 20.04
CA GLN A 337 11.97 2.26 20.45
C GLN A 337 11.80 1.06 19.51
N LYS A 338 10.57 0.77 19.07
CA LYS A 338 10.25 -0.40 18.23
C LYS A 338 9.84 0.03 16.82
N ILE A 339 10.77 -0.07 15.88
CA ILE A 339 10.53 0.24 14.48
C ILE A 339 9.89 -0.98 13.78
N LYS A 340 8.85 -0.74 12.99
CA LYS A 340 8.14 -1.73 12.18
C LYS A 340 8.29 -1.42 10.68
N PRO A 341 8.36 -2.43 9.80
CA PRO A 341 8.54 -2.22 8.35
C PRO A 341 7.54 -1.23 7.71
N TRP A 342 6.27 -1.28 8.10
CA TRP A 342 5.24 -0.40 7.54
C TRP A 342 5.53 1.10 7.77
N GLN A 343 6.24 1.46 8.85
CA GLN A 343 6.64 2.84 9.16
C GLN A 343 7.69 3.35 8.17
N LEU A 344 8.53 2.44 7.65
CA LEU A 344 9.58 2.78 6.70
C LEU A 344 9.04 2.96 5.28
N ARG A 345 7.89 2.38 4.95
CA ARG A 345 7.25 2.52 3.62
C ARG A 345 6.09 3.51 3.56
N CYS A 346 5.55 3.93 4.70
CA CYS A 346 4.37 4.80 4.71
C CYS A 346 4.66 6.19 4.11
N SER A 347 3.63 6.97 3.76
CA SER A 347 3.85 8.35 3.30
C SER A 347 4.50 9.22 4.39
N VAL A 348 5.21 10.27 4.00
CA VAL A 348 5.83 11.22 4.95
C VAL A 348 4.79 11.81 5.91
N LYS A 349 3.59 12.13 5.41
CA LYS A 349 2.45 12.60 6.22
C LYS A 349 2.08 11.59 7.32
N ASN A 350 1.97 10.30 6.97
CA ASN A 350 1.62 9.25 7.93
C ASN A 350 2.75 8.99 8.93
N LEU A 351 4.01 9.06 8.48
CA LEU A 351 5.18 8.94 9.36
C LEU A 351 5.22 10.07 10.39
N ARG A 352 5.04 11.33 9.96
CA ARG A 352 4.99 12.49 10.86
C ARG A 352 3.85 12.38 11.87
N ARG A 353 2.66 11.99 11.42
CA ARG A 353 1.52 11.73 12.32
C ARG A 353 1.85 10.67 13.35
N PHE A 354 2.43 9.55 12.92
CA PHE A 354 2.85 8.48 13.83
C PHE A 354 3.88 8.97 14.86
N ILE A 355 4.87 9.74 14.44
CA ILE A 355 5.89 10.32 15.33
C ILE A 355 5.24 11.26 16.35
N ALA A 356 4.37 12.17 15.90
CA ALA A 356 3.68 13.11 16.80
C ALA A 356 2.86 12.36 17.86
N THR A 357 2.07 11.36 17.44
CA THR A 357 1.29 10.53 18.35
C THR A 357 2.18 9.70 19.28
N SER A 358 3.28 9.13 18.78
CA SER A 358 4.19 8.31 19.60
C SER A 358 4.97 9.14 20.61
N SER A 359 5.33 10.39 20.27
CA SER A 359 5.99 11.32 21.18
C SER A 359 5.04 11.76 22.29
N ALA A 360 3.79 12.11 21.96
CA ALA A 360 2.76 12.42 22.95
C ALA A 360 2.51 11.22 23.87
N ALA A 361 2.46 10.02 23.28
CA ALA A 361 2.32 8.77 24.02
C ALA A 361 3.44 8.49 25.00
N TYR A 362 4.67 8.72 24.54
CA TYR A 362 5.84 8.54 25.36
C TYR A 362 5.87 9.56 26.50
N GLN A 363 5.56 10.84 26.23
CA GLN A 363 5.49 11.88 27.26
C GLN A 363 4.43 11.54 28.31
N ALA A 364 3.22 11.16 27.90
CA ALA A 364 2.18 10.75 28.82
C ALA A 364 2.60 9.53 29.67
N ARG A 365 3.20 8.49 29.07
CA ARG A 365 3.72 7.33 29.80
C ARG A 365 4.94 7.61 30.68
N SER A 366 5.74 8.62 30.35
CA SER A 366 6.90 8.97 31.16
C SER A 366 6.51 9.65 32.47
N LEU A 367 5.35 10.31 32.49
CA LEU A 367 4.80 10.95 33.68
C LEU A 367 4.07 9.96 34.59
N TYR A 368 3.44 8.94 34.01
CA TYR A 368 2.61 7.98 34.74
C TYR A 368 3.02 6.54 34.44
N PRO A 369 3.42 5.74 35.45
CA PRO A 369 3.84 4.35 35.27
C PRO A 369 2.68 3.46 34.80
N ASP A 370 1.43 3.78 35.19
CA ASP A 370 0.24 3.07 34.75
C ASP A 370 -1.00 3.97 34.59
N LEU A 371 -2.07 3.40 34.02
CA LEU A 371 -3.34 4.09 33.80
C LEU A 371 -4.05 4.47 35.11
N ARG A 372 -3.79 3.75 36.22
CA ARG A 372 -4.43 4.02 37.51
C ARG A 372 -3.95 5.34 38.06
N GLU A 373 -2.64 5.52 38.12
CA GLU A 373 -2.01 6.76 38.59
C GLU A 373 -2.39 7.94 37.69
N TYR A 374 -2.41 7.72 36.38
CA TYR A 374 -2.90 8.71 35.43
C TYR A 374 -4.35 9.14 35.68
N PHE A 375 -5.29 8.20 35.82
CA PHE A 375 -6.69 8.56 36.06
C PHE A 375 -6.90 9.20 37.43
N LYS A 376 -6.17 8.72 38.45
CA LYS A 376 -6.20 9.26 39.81
C LYS A 376 -5.86 10.75 39.82
N GLU A 377 -4.75 11.11 39.17
CA GLU A 377 -4.31 12.50 39.05
C GLU A 377 -5.23 13.30 38.10
N LYS A 378 -5.48 12.81 36.89
CA LYS A 378 -6.24 13.54 35.86
C LYS A 378 -7.68 13.82 36.26
N LEU A 379 -8.34 12.89 36.97
CA LEU A 379 -9.71 13.06 37.44
C LEU A 379 -9.80 13.59 38.88
N SER A 380 -8.67 13.82 39.54
CA SER A 380 -8.57 14.28 40.94
C SER A 380 -9.40 13.43 41.90
N THR A 381 -9.26 12.11 41.83
CA THR A 381 -10.05 11.15 42.62
C THR A 381 -9.17 10.15 43.35
N ASP A 382 -9.74 9.40 44.27
CA ASP A 382 -9.00 8.39 45.03
C ASP A 382 -8.82 7.10 44.23
N GLU A 383 -7.84 6.31 44.64
CA GLU A 383 -7.44 5.08 43.95
C GLU A 383 -8.53 4.01 43.97
N THR A 384 -9.32 3.93 45.06
CA THR A 384 -10.39 2.93 45.16
C THR A 384 -11.50 3.19 44.15
N THR A 385 -11.81 4.46 43.89
CA THR A 385 -12.76 4.85 42.85
C THR A 385 -12.27 4.48 41.45
N ILE A 386 -10.98 4.67 41.16
CA ILE A 386 -10.37 4.27 39.89
C ILE A 386 -10.35 2.76 39.72
N ASP A 387 -10.07 2.01 40.78
CA ASP A 387 -10.07 0.56 40.74
C ASP A 387 -11.47 0.01 40.41
N ILE A 388 -12.50 0.53 41.08
CA ILE A 388 -13.90 0.20 40.78
C ILE A 388 -14.25 0.56 39.33
N MET A 389 -13.76 1.69 38.82
CA MET A 389 -13.97 2.11 37.43
C MET A 389 -13.34 1.12 36.42
N LEU A 390 -12.09 0.73 36.64
CA LEU A 390 -11.35 -0.18 35.76
C LEU A 390 -11.86 -1.61 35.83
N GLU A 391 -12.33 -2.06 37.01
CA GLU A 391 -13.01 -3.35 37.17
C GLU A 391 -14.34 -3.38 36.43
N LYS A 392 -15.15 -2.30 36.54
CA LYS A 392 -16.42 -2.18 35.82
C LYS A 392 -16.23 -2.11 34.30
N ILE A 393 -15.13 -1.53 33.83
CA ILE A 393 -14.83 -1.38 32.40
C ILE A 393 -13.40 -1.84 32.10
N PRO A 394 -13.17 -3.17 32.00
CA PRO A 394 -11.84 -3.73 31.73
C PRO A 394 -11.22 -3.24 30.42
N GLN A 395 -12.06 -2.79 29.48
CA GLN A 395 -11.66 -2.23 28.20
C GLN A 395 -10.77 -0.98 28.35
N LEU A 396 -10.97 -0.20 29.42
CA LEU A 396 -10.12 0.97 29.70
C LEU A 396 -8.67 0.56 29.94
N ASN A 397 -8.47 -0.48 30.75
CA ASN A 397 -7.13 -0.98 31.07
C ASN A 397 -6.47 -1.75 29.90
N GLN A 398 -7.27 -2.44 29.08
CA GLN A 398 -6.74 -3.32 28.03
C GLN A 398 -6.41 -2.60 26.71
N TYR A 399 -7.22 -1.63 26.31
CA TYR A 399 -7.19 -1.11 24.92
C TYR A 399 -7.03 0.41 24.82
N THR A 400 -7.13 1.13 25.93
CA THR A 400 -7.15 2.59 25.89
C THR A 400 -5.75 3.13 26.10
N SER A 401 -5.27 3.87 25.10
CA SER A 401 -3.97 4.55 25.16
C SER A 401 -4.10 5.87 25.92
N PHE A 402 -3.13 6.19 26.78
CA PHE A 402 -3.08 7.44 27.55
C PHE A 402 -3.44 8.67 26.72
N GLU A 403 -2.83 8.80 25.54
CA GLU A 403 -3.02 9.95 24.66
C GLU A 403 -4.49 10.18 24.24
N LYS A 404 -5.18 9.09 23.90
CA LYS A 404 -6.59 9.17 23.48
C LYS A 404 -7.47 9.54 24.66
N THR A 405 -7.16 8.98 25.82
CA THR A 405 -7.88 9.28 27.06
C THR A 405 -7.66 10.72 27.50
N ASP A 406 -6.44 11.23 27.36
CA ASP A 406 -6.04 12.60 27.71
C ASP A 406 -6.77 13.62 26.85
N GLU A 407 -6.64 13.49 25.52
CA GLU A 407 -7.34 14.37 24.57
C GLU A 407 -8.86 14.30 24.77
N LEU A 408 -9.39 13.11 25.12
CA LEU A 408 -10.81 12.94 25.37
C LEU A 408 -11.26 13.56 26.69
N ILE A 409 -10.52 13.39 27.78
CA ILE A 409 -10.86 14.00 29.08
C ILE A 409 -10.80 15.52 28.97
N ASP A 410 -9.76 16.07 28.33
CA ASP A 410 -9.64 17.51 28.12
C ASP A 410 -10.80 18.04 27.28
N PHE A 411 -11.14 17.36 26.19
CA PHE A 411 -12.32 17.68 25.40
C PHE A 411 -13.60 17.63 26.25
N LEU A 412 -13.78 16.62 27.11
CA LEU A 412 -14.96 16.54 27.98
C LEU A 412 -15.01 17.70 28.98
N TYR A 413 -13.88 18.10 29.57
CA TYR A 413 -13.80 19.29 30.43
C TYR A 413 -14.16 20.57 29.68
N GLU A 414 -13.65 20.76 28.46
CA GLU A 414 -14.02 21.89 27.59
C GLU A 414 -15.52 21.93 27.27
N GLN A 415 -16.16 20.76 27.17
CA GLN A 415 -17.60 20.64 26.97
C GLN A 415 -18.41 20.74 28.29
N GLY A 416 -17.76 21.08 29.40
CA GLY A 416 -18.40 21.33 30.70
C GLY A 416 -18.74 20.07 31.51
N PHE A 417 -18.13 18.93 31.21
CA PHE A 417 -18.26 17.75 32.07
C PHE A 417 -17.39 17.90 33.31
N THR A 418 -17.80 17.33 34.44
CA THR A 418 -16.99 17.27 35.67
C THR A 418 -16.38 15.88 35.86
N SER A 419 -15.32 15.76 36.68
CA SER A 419 -14.71 14.45 36.98
C SER A 419 -15.73 13.46 37.52
N ASN A 420 -16.60 13.90 38.44
CA ASN A 420 -17.67 13.06 38.99
C ASN A 420 -18.65 12.56 37.92
N GLN A 421 -18.95 13.38 36.91
CA GLN A 421 -19.81 12.96 35.80
C GLN A 421 -19.12 11.91 34.92
N ILE A 422 -17.81 12.08 34.65
CA ILE A 422 -17.02 11.10 33.90
C ILE A 422 -16.95 9.78 34.68
N LEU A 423 -16.65 9.83 35.98
CA LEU A 423 -16.58 8.67 36.88
C LEU A 423 -17.92 7.95 37.04
N SER A 424 -19.04 8.68 36.97
CA SER A 424 -20.39 8.08 36.99
C SER A 424 -20.74 7.34 35.70
N GLY A 425 -20.06 7.67 34.59
CA GLY A 425 -20.27 7.07 33.28
C GLY A 425 -18.96 6.80 32.54
N PRO A 426 -18.05 5.98 33.10
CA PRO A 426 -16.68 5.88 32.60
C PRO A 426 -16.59 5.23 31.22
N LYS A 427 -17.69 4.62 30.76
CA LYS A 427 -17.85 4.11 29.40
C LYS A 427 -17.73 5.21 28.35
N ILE A 428 -17.90 6.49 28.72
CA ILE A 428 -17.61 7.60 27.80
C ILE A 428 -16.17 7.56 27.28
N LEU A 429 -15.23 7.10 28.11
CA LEU A 429 -13.81 7.07 27.81
C LEU A 429 -13.43 5.97 26.80
N THR A 430 -14.35 5.07 26.44
CA THR A 430 -14.12 4.04 25.41
C THR A 430 -14.54 4.45 24.01
N PHE A 431 -15.21 5.61 23.85
CA PHE A 431 -15.61 6.12 22.53
C PHE A 431 -14.49 6.99 21.92
N SER A 432 -14.51 7.13 20.59
CA SER A 432 -13.68 8.15 19.93
C SER A 432 -14.19 9.56 20.23
N ILE A 433 -13.27 10.52 20.22
CA ILE A 433 -13.59 11.94 20.34
C ILE A 433 -14.55 12.38 19.23
N GLU A 434 -14.38 11.88 18.00
CA GLU A 434 -15.29 12.16 16.88
C GLU A 434 -16.72 11.74 17.20
N ASN A 435 -16.90 10.53 17.75
CA ASN A 435 -18.23 10.07 18.13
C ASN A 435 -18.85 11.01 19.16
N ILE A 436 -18.12 11.38 20.22
CA ILE A 436 -18.67 12.26 21.26
C ILE A 436 -18.94 13.67 20.71
N ARG A 437 -18.06 14.20 19.86
CA ARG A 437 -18.23 15.49 19.18
C ARG A 437 -19.49 15.49 18.31
N GLU A 438 -19.73 14.44 17.54
CA GLU A 438 -20.96 14.28 16.74
C GLU A 438 -22.21 14.23 17.63
N ARG A 439 -22.15 13.48 18.73
CA ARG A 439 -23.26 13.37 19.70
C ARG A 439 -23.60 14.73 20.31
N ILE A 440 -22.59 15.49 20.72
CA ILE A 440 -22.74 16.85 21.27
C ILE A 440 -23.27 17.81 20.20
N ALA A 441 -22.68 17.81 19.00
CA ALA A 441 -23.12 18.66 17.89
C ALA A 441 -24.57 18.36 17.47
N HIS A 442 -25.01 17.11 17.62
CA HIS A 442 -26.39 16.72 17.39
C HIS A 442 -27.34 17.30 18.46
N ILE A 443 -26.99 17.20 19.74
CA ILE A 443 -27.78 17.80 20.83
C ILE A 443 -27.93 19.31 20.65
N ARG A 444 -26.82 20.00 20.37
CA ARG A 444 -26.82 21.46 20.11
C ARG A 444 -27.69 21.83 18.93
N ARG A 445 -27.71 21.02 17.85
CA ARG A 445 -28.60 21.23 16.69
C ARG A 445 -30.08 21.12 17.02
N LEU A 446 -30.44 20.39 18.07
CA LEU A 446 -31.81 20.29 18.57
C LEU A 446 -32.18 21.43 19.54
N GLY A 447 -31.27 22.39 19.77
CA GLY A 447 -31.52 23.56 20.64
C GLY A 447 -31.32 23.31 22.13
N TYR A 448 -30.77 22.14 22.51
CA TYR A 448 -30.46 21.84 23.91
C TYR A 448 -29.00 22.14 24.22
N ASP A 449 -28.74 22.60 25.45
CA ASP A 449 -27.38 22.59 25.97
C ASP A 449 -27.00 21.19 26.51
N ILE A 450 -25.70 20.94 26.61
CA ILE A 450 -25.17 19.68 27.15
C ILE A 450 -25.57 19.54 28.63
N SER A 451 -25.75 20.64 29.36
CA SER A 451 -26.21 20.64 30.75
C SER A 451 -27.66 20.15 30.90
N ASP A 452 -28.50 20.39 29.89
CA ASP A 452 -29.93 20.02 29.89
C ASP A 452 -30.17 18.53 29.64
N VAL A 453 -29.21 17.85 29.00
CA VAL A 453 -29.35 16.44 28.62
C VAL A 453 -28.74 15.54 29.69
N PRO A 454 -29.47 14.51 30.17
CA PRO A 454 -28.90 13.54 31.10
C PRO A 454 -27.63 12.89 30.54
N LYS A 455 -26.54 12.95 31.30
CA LYS A 455 -25.21 12.58 30.79
C LYS A 455 -25.08 11.13 30.32
N TYR A 456 -25.93 10.22 30.82
CA TYR A 456 -26.04 8.84 30.32
C TYR A 456 -26.34 8.73 28.81
N TYR A 457 -26.82 9.82 28.20
CA TYR A 457 -26.96 9.95 26.75
C TYR A 457 -25.64 9.70 26.03
N PHE A 458 -24.55 10.30 26.53
CA PHE A 458 -23.23 10.22 25.94
C PHE A 458 -22.56 8.85 26.18
N PHE A 459 -23.01 8.10 27.18
CA PHE A 459 -22.42 6.83 27.62
C PHE A 459 -23.03 5.63 26.89
N SER A 460 -24.12 5.84 26.16
CA SER A 460 -24.91 4.80 25.52
C SER A 460 -24.23 4.22 24.27
N ASP A 461 -24.42 2.92 24.00
CA ASP A 461 -23.96 2.35 22.73
C ASP A 461 -24.70 2.97 21.54
N THR A 462 -24.23 2.70 20.31
CA THR A 462 -24.78 3.30 19.09
C THR A 462 -26.28 3.06 18.93
N TYR A 463 -26.79 1.91 19.37
CA TYR A 463 -28.20 1.55 19.28
C TYR A 463 -29.05 2.36 20.27
N HIS A 464 -28.64 2.39 21.54
CA HIS A 464 -29.31 3.17 22.58
C HIS A 464 -29.23 4.67 22.29
N PHE A 465 -28.09 5.15 21.77
CA PHE A 465 -27.93 6.52 21.32
C PHE A 465 -28.92 6.86 20.22
N LYS A 466 -29.07 6.02 19.19
CA LYS A 466 -30.05 6.23 18.10
C LYS A 466 -31.47 6.34 18.65
N ARG A 467 -31.87 5.46 19.55
CA ARG A 467 -33.21 5.50 20.15
C ARG A 467 -33.43 6.75 21.00
N LEU A 468 -32.40 7.19 21.72
CA LEU A 468 -32.48 8.38 22.54
C LEU A 468 -32.48 9.65 21.68
N ARG A 469 -31.74 9.65 20.56
CA ARG A 469 -31.79 10.65 19.50
C ARG A 469 -33.21 10.86 18.96
N GLU A 470 -33.89 9.78 18.62
CA GLU A 470 -35.30 9.83 18.16
C GLU A 470 -36.22 10.44 19.21
N ARG A 471 -36.01 10.14 20.50
CA ARG A 471 -36.80 10.71 21.61
C ARG A 471 -36.56 12.20 21.82
N ILE A 472 -35.30 12.66 21.76
CA ILE A 472 -35.00 14.10 21.87
C ILE A 472 -35.57 14.84 20.65
N GLN A 473 -35.46 14.25 19.45
CA GLN A 473 -36.04 14.84 18.25
C GLN A 473 -37.57 14.95 18.35
N ALA A 474 -38.25 13.92 18.88
CA ALA A 474 -39.69 13.98 19.14
C ALA A 474 -40.05 15.05 20.20
N ALA A 475 -39.27 15.16 21.28
CA ALA A 475 -39.47 16.18 22.32
C ALA A 475 -39.21 17.61 21.81
N ALA A 476 -38.28 17.78 20.86
CA ALA A 476 -38.04 19.06 20.20
C ALA A 476 -39.22 19.48 19.30
N MET A 477 -39.95 18.50 18.74
CA MET A 477 -41.15 18.74 17.92
C MET A 477 -42.42 18.95 18.78
N ASP A 478 -42.48 18.32 19.96
CA ASP A 478 -43.58 18.44 20.90
C ASP A 478 -43.05 18.67 22.33
N PRO A 479 -42.99 19.94 22.79
CA PRO A 479 -42.48 20.29 24.11
C PRO A 479 -43.23 19.66 25.29
N SER A 480 -44.43 19.09 25.07
CA SER A 480 -45.17 18.35 26.10
C SER A 480 -44.52 17.01 26.44
N LEU A 481 -43.72 16.44 25.53
CA LEU A 481 -42.95 15.22 25.72
C LEU A 481 -41.68 15.51 26.53
N LYS A 482 -41.71 15.27 27.84
CA LYS A 482 -40.50 15.37 28.67
C LYS A 482 -39.43 14.37 28.20
N ILE A 483 -38.17 14.80 28.14
CA ILE A 483 -36.98 13.93 27.97
C ILE A 483 -36.79 13.10 29.27
N GLY A 484 -37.70 12.16 29.51
CA GLY A 484 -37.73 11.34 30.72
C GLY A 484 -36.87 10.08 30.60
N LYS A 485 -36.30 9.67 31.74
CA LYS A 485 -35.61 8.37 31.91
C LYS A 485 -36.44 7.26 31.28
N SER A 486 -35.81 6.41 30.46
CA SER A 486 -36.45 5.21 29.92
C SER A 486 -37.04 4.42 31.10
N ARG A 487 -38.35 4.15 31.08
CA ARG A 487 -39.04 3.31 32.09
C ARG A 487 -38.41 1.92 32.28
N ARG A 488 -37.47 1.50 31.41
CA ARG A 488 -36.76 0.21 31.48
C ARG A 488 -35.32 0.27 32.02
N SER A 489 -34.79 1.44 32.41
CA SER A 489 -33.38 1.56 32.84
C SER A 489 -33.11 1.26 34.32
N SER A 490 -34.12 0.84 35.10
CA SER A 490 -33.98 0.53 36.52
C SER A 490 -33.42 -0.87 36.84
N SER A 491 -33.15 -1.72 35.84
CA SER A 491 -32.72 -3.11 36.10
C SER A 491 -31.24 -3.41 35.80
N TYR A 492 -30.41 -2.39 35.59
CA TYR A 492 -28.98 -2.54 35.26
C TYR A 492 -28.07 -1.58 36.04
N ALA A 493 -28.49 -1.16 37.24
CA ALA A 493 -27.66 -0.37 38.16
C ALA A 493 -27.02 -1.28 39.20
#